data_AF-A0A841GI23-F1
#
_entry.id   AF-A0A841GI23-F1
#
_cell.length_a   1.000
_cell.length_b   1.000
_cell.length_c   1.000
_cell.angle_alpha   90.00
_cell.angle_beta   90.00
_cell.angle_gamma   90.00
#
_symmetry.space_group_name_H-M   'P 1'
#
loop_
_entity.id
_entity.type
_entity.pdbx_description
1 polymer ?
#
loop_
_entity_poly.entity_id
_entity_poly.type
_entity_poly.pdbx_seq_one_letter_code
_entity_poly.pdbx_strand_id
1 'polypeptide(L)'
;MKTKVIVDSTSDIPASWIEKYDIDIVPLYVNWTDGSSEPDNVRDEESLKEFYERLSKAEELPKTSQPSILDFQNAYKRAIEDGYDSILVLTISTKMSGTFNSARLAAQSFDIPIEVIDTRMASSIISNMARYARELLDSGMSLEEVAQKVREERENKRFHAIFFVSDFDFLAKGGRVSKFTGFVGNLLKIKVGIYINEEGEMIPFDKARGYKKAYSMILSKMEEEGIKIGQKIGLIGIHCNGKEHIDEMLKLIKERYEVVYFDYSSTGKVISTHVGIGMAGFGIEIIR
;
A
#
# COMPACT_ATOMS: atom_id res chain seq x y z
N MET A 1 -5.07 -27.43 7.17
CA MET A 1 -4.48 -26.99 5.89
C MET A 1 -3.67 -25.75 6.18
N LYS A 2 -2.41 -25.71 5.76
CA LYS A 2 -1.49 -24.60 5.99
C LYS A 2 -1.56 -23.64 4.80
N THR A 3 -2.03 -22.41 5.02
CA THR A 3 -2.14 -21.40 3.96
C THR A 3 -0.98 -20.42 4.00
N LYS A 4 -0.35 -20.18 2.84
CA LYS A 4 0.65 -19.12 2.65
C LYS A 4 -0.04 -17.81 2.30
N VAL A 5 0.37 -16.71 2.92
CA VAL A 5 -0.05 -15.36 2.52
C VAL A 5 1.05 -14.75 1.65
N ILE A 6 0.65 -14.26 0.48
CA ILE A 6 1.54 -13.61 -0.48
C ILE A 6 0.98 -12.23 -0.79
N VAL A 7 1.85 -11.22 -0.82
CA VAL A 7 1.53 -9.87 -1.27
C VAL A 7 2.42 -9.49 -2.44
N ASP A 8 2.02 -8.51 -3.23
CA ASP A 8 2.97 -7.86 -4.13
C ASP A 8 3.77 -6.76 -3.42
N SER A 9 4.85 -6.32 -4.05
CA SER A 9 5.79 -5.39 -3.44
C SER A 9 5.19 -4.05 -3.04
N THR A 10 4.14 -3.61 -3.73
CA THR A 10 3.51 -2.32 -3.43
C THR A 10 2.72 -2.34 -2.13
N SER A 11 2.68 -3.45 -1.39
CA SER A 11 2.11 -3.52 -0.04
C SER A 11 2.85 -2.68 0.99
N ASP A 12 4.10 -2.27 0.69
CA ASP A 12 4.97 -1.51 1.58
C ASP A 12 4.98 -2.08 3.02
N ILE A 13 4.98 -3.41 3.13
CA ILE A 13 4.90 -4.09 4.43
C ILE A 13 6.07 -3.72 5.34
N PRO A 14 5.82 -3.40 6.63
CA PRO A 14 6.90 -3.23 7.59
C PRO A 14 7.82 -4.46 7.58
N ALA A 15 9.13 -4.26 7.55
CA ALA A 15 10.08 -5.37 7.44
C ALA A 15 9.93 -6.41 8.56
N SER A 16 9.60 -5.96 9.78
CA SER A 16 9.36 -6.82 10.94
C SER A 16 8.12 -7.72 10.80
N TRP A 17 7.19 -7.39 9.90
CA TRP A 17 5.95 -8.14 9.70
C TRP A 17 6.12 -9.33 8.76
N ILE A 18 7.12 -9.31 7.90
CA ILE A 18 7.37 -10.33 6.88
C ILE A 18 7.57 -11.70 7.55
N GLU A 19 8.57 -11.80 8.44
CA GLU A 19 8.85 -13.03 9.19
C GLU A 19 7.77 -13.31 10.23
N LYS A 20 7.34 -12.27 10.98
CA LYS A 20 6.36 -12.41 12.06
C LYS A 20 5.03 -13.04 11.61
N TYR A 21 4.55 -12.66 10.43
CA TYR A 21 3.26 -13.13 9.90
C TYR A 21 3.43 -14.12 8.75
N ASP A 22 4.66 -14.57 8.48
CA ASP A 22 4.96 -15.54 7.42
C ASP A 22 4.36 -15.12 6.06
N ILE A 23 4.77 -13.93 5.60
CA ILE A 23 4.28 -13.30 4.36
C ILE A 23 5.40 -13.29 3.33
N ASP A 24 5.10 -13.77 2.11
CA ASP A 24 6.02 -13.61 0.97
C ASP A 24 5.65 -12.39 0.13
N ILE A 25 6.67 -11.82 -0.52
CA ILE A 25 6.53 -10.65 -1.39
C ILE A 25 6.93 -11.00 -2.82
N VAL A 26 6.08 -10.65 -3.79
CA VAL A 26 6.40 -10.72 -5.22
C VAL A 26 6.80 -9.33 -5.74
N PRO A 27 8.02 -9.14 -6.27
CA PRO A 27 8.52 -7.83 -6.67
C PRO A 27 7.81 -7.28 -7.91
N LEU A 28 7.43 -6.01 -7.85
CA LEU A 28 7.28 -5.15 -9.03
C LEU A 28 8.64 -4.51 -9.37
N TYR A 29 8.69 -3.78 -10.48
CA TYR A 29 9.95 -3.22 -10.99
C TYR A 29 9.82 -1.74 -11.36
N VAL A 30 10.93 -1.02 -11.16
CA VAL A 30 11.14 0.35 -11.65
C VAL A 30 12.09 0.29 -12.84
N ASN A 31 11.70 0.92 -13.96
CA ASN A 31 12.42 0.94 -15.22
C ASN A 31 12.85 2.37 -15.53
N TRP A 32 14.16 2.60 -15.50
CA TRP A 32 14.77 3.91 -15.73
C TRP A 32 14.95 4.20 -17.21
N THR A 33 15.10 5.49 -17.53
CA THR A 33 15.25 5.97 -18.91
C THR A 33 16.59 5.57 -19.54
N ASP A 34 17.60 5.27 -18.73
CA ASP A 34 18.88 4.70 -19.16
C ASP A 34 18.81 3.19 -19.50
N GLY A 35 17.63 2.58 -19.40
CA GLY A 35 17.38 1.17 -19.70
C GLY A 35 17.62 0.22 -18.53
N SER A 36 18.12 0.70 -17.39
CA SER A 36 18.24 -0.12 -16.18
C SER A 36 16.88 -0.42 -15.54
N SER A 37 16.75 -1.60 -14.92
CA SER A 37 15.55 -2.02 -14.20
C SER A 37 15.94 -2.49 -12.80
N GLU A 38 15.16 -2.10 -11.81
CA GLU A 38 15.38 -2.41 -10.41
C GLU A 38 14.14 -3.07 -9.80
N PRO A 39 14.29 -4.18 -9.06
CA PRO A 39 13.18 -4.76 -8.30
C PRO A 39 12.83 -3.88 -7.10
N ASP A 40 11.54 -3.86 -6.76
CA ASP A 40 11.00 -3.24 -5.56
C ASP A 40 10.95 -4.25 -4.41
N ASN A 41 12.10 -4.52 -3.81
CA ASN A 41 12.28 -5.59 -2.82
C ASN A 41 12.83 -5.11 -1.48
N VAL A 42 12.82 -3.80 -1.21
CA VAL A 42 13.41 -3.22 0.00
C VAL A 42 12.45 -2.24 0.68
N ARG A 43 12.38 -2.28 2.02
CA ARG A 43 11.42 -1.52 2.84
C ARG A 43 12.06 -0.68 3.94
N ASP A 44 13.38 -0.72 4.09
CA ASP A 44 14.11 0.14 5.02
C ASP A 44 14.63 1.41 4.33
N GLU A 45 14.66 2.50 5.10
CA GLU A 45 15.00 3.83 4.60
C GLU A 45 16.45 3.94 4.12
N GLU A 46 17.39 3.28 4.78
CA GLU A 46 18.81 3.35 4.42
C GLU A 46 19.05 2.76 3.02
N SER A 47 18.47 1.60 2.74
CA SER A 47 18.59 0.96 1.42
C SER A 47 17.81 1.68 0.32
N LEU A 48 16.80 2.49 0.67
CA LEU A 48 16.04 3.31 -0.27
C LEU A 48 16.66 4.69 -0.53
N LYS A 49 17.67 5.09 0.26
CA LYS A 49 18.30 6.41 0.17
C LYS A 49 18.85 6.71 -1.22
N GLU A 50 19.63 5.79 -1.79
CA GLU A 50 20.20 5.97 -3.14
C GLU A 50 19.11 6.08 -4.21
N PHE A 51 18.05 5.28 -4.07
CA PHE A 51 16.91 5.34 -4.97
C PHE A 51 16.18 6.69 -4.88
N TYR A 52 15.93 7.19 -3.67
CA TYR A 52 15.30 8.50 -3.45
C TYR A 52 16.15 9.65 -3.99
N GLU A 53 17.47 9.59 -3.79
CA GLU A 53 18.38 10.59 -4.35
C GLU A 53 18.34 10.58 -5.88
N ARG A 54 18.39 9.38 -6.50
CA ARG A 54 18.29 9.23 -7.96
C ARG A 54 16.96 9.74 -8.49
N LEU A 55 15.85 9.38 -7.83
CA LEU A 55 14.51 9.82 -8.20
C LEU A 55 14.35 11.34 -8.10
N SER A 56 14.91 11.97 -7.07
CA SER A 56 14.84 13.42 -6.86
C SER A 56 15.59 14.24 -7.91
N LYS A 57 16.61 13.64 -8.55
CA LYS A 57 17.47 14.26 -9.57
C LYS A 57 17.07 13.88 -10.99
N ALA A 58 16.07 13.01 -11.16
CA ALA A 58 15.67 12.50 -12.46
C ALA A 58 14.95 13.60 -13.27
N GLU A 59 15.48 13.93 -14.45
CA GLU A 59 14.83 14.87 -15.38
C GLU A 59 13.52 14.29 -15.93
N GLU A 60 13.53 12.98 -16.19
CA GLU A 60 12.38 12.19 -16.59
C GLU A 60 12.10 11.10 -15.54
N LEU A 61 10.84 10.99 -15.10
CA LEU A 61 10.45 9.98 -14.11
C LEU A 61 10.57 8.57 -14.71
N PRO A 62 11.07 7.59 -13.94
CA PRO A 62 11.07 6.21 -14.38
C PRO A 62 9.64 5.67 -14.52
N LYS A 63 9.47 4.59 -15.29
CA LYS A 63 8.20 3.87 -15.40
C LYS A 63 8.20 2.66 -14.47
N THR A 64 7.03 2.18 -14.08
CA THR A 64 6.90 0.95 -13.29
C THR A 64 6.23 -0.16 -14.09
N SER A 65 6.55 -1.41 -13.78
CA SER A 65 5.89 -2.59 -14.34
C SER A 65 5.42 -3.55 -13.25
N GLN A 66 4.26 -4.17 -13.48
CA GLN A 66 3.74 -5.25 -12.64
C GLN A 66 4.67 -6.47 -12.67
N PRO A 67 4.54 -7.43 -11.74
CA PRO A 67 5.27 -8.68 -11.82
C PRO A 67 4.80 -9.48 -13.04
N SER A 68 5.70 -10.28 -13.58
CA SER A 68 5.34 -11.24 -14.63
C SER A 68 4.50 -12.40 -14.07
N ILE A 69 3.86 -13.16 -14.95
CA ILE A 69 3.20 -14.42 -14.59
C ILE A 69 4.23 -15.38 -13.98
N LEU A 70 5.45 -15.40 -14.54
CA LEU A 70 6.54 -16.26 -14.06
C LEU A 70 6.99 -15.90 -12.64
N ASP A 71 7.01 -14.62 -12.27
CA ASP A 71 7.35 -14.18 -10.91
C ASP A 71 6.39 -14.77 -9.88
N PHE A 72 5.09 -14.74 -10.17
CA PHE A 72 4.06 -15.36 -9.33
C PHE A 72 4.14 -16.88 -9.34
N GLN A 73 4.36 -17.52 -10.50
CA GLN A 73 4.55 -18.97 -10.59
C GLN A 73 5.71 -19.44 -9.71
N ASN A 74 6.84 -18.71 -9.73
CA ASN A 74 7.99 -19.00 -8.90
C ASN A 74 7.66 -18.85 -7.40
N ALA A 75 6.88 -17.83 -7.01
CA ALA A 75 6.45 -17.67 -5.63
C ALA A 75 5.51 -18.79 -5.17
N TYR A 76 4.53 -19.17 -5.99
CA TYR A 76 3.59 -20.25 -5.66
C TYR A 76 4.30 -21.59 -5.56
N LYS A 77 5.23 -21.86 -6.49
CA LYS A 77 6.06 -23.06 -6.44
C LYS A 77 6.87 -23.15 -5.14
N ARG A 78 7.53 -22.07 -4.72
CA ARG A 78 8.26 -22.04 -3.45
C ARG A 78 7.34 -22.31 -2.26
N ALA A 79 6.18 -21.66 -2.20
CA ALA A 79 5.21 -21.92 -1.14
C ALA A 79 4.77 -23.40 -1.09
N ILE A 80 4.57 -24.04 -2.23
CA ILE A 80 4.23 -25.48 -2.27
C ILE A 80 5.41 -26.33 -1.77
N GLU A 81 6.64 -26.02 -2.21
CA GLU A 81 7.86 -26.71 -1.78
C GLU A 81 8.12 -26.55 -0.27
N ASP A 82 7.73 -25.42 0.32
CA ASP A 82 7.78 -25.15 1.76
C ASP A 82 6.63 -25.81 2.56
N GLY A 83 5.81 -26.63 1.90
CA GLY A 83 4.79 -27.47 2.52
C GLY A 83 3.48 -26.75 2.84
N TYR A 84 3.13 -25.71 2.09
CA TYR A 84 1.80 -25.08 2.19
C TYR A 84 0.79 -25.79 1.30
N ASP A 85 -0.43 -26.00 1.82
CA ASP A 85 -1.53 -26.69 1.13
C ASP A 85 -2.37 -25.75 0.26
N SER A 86 -2.28 -24.45 0.52
CA SER A 86 -3.10 -23.41 -0.12
C SER A 86 -2.43 -22.04 -0.06
N ILE A 87 -2.83 -21.11 -0.93
CA ILE A 87 -2.23 -19.78 -1.04
C ILE A 87 -3.32 -18.69 -1.09
N LEU A 88 -3.14 -17.64 -0.29
CA LEU A 88 -3.90 -16.39 -0.38
C LEU A 88 -2.99 -15.29 -0.92
N VAL A 89 -3.42 -14.63 -1.99
CA VAL A 89 -2.66 -13.56 -2.64
C VAL A 89 -3.43 -12.25 -2.55
N LEU A 90 -2.83 -11.21 -1.96
CA LEU A 90 -3.40 -9.88 -1.86
C LEU A 90 -2.60 -8.92 -2.75
N THR A 91 -3.26 -8.36 -3.77
CA THR A 91 -2.58 -7.48 -4.73
C THR A 91 -3.09 -6.05 -4.66
N ILE A 92 -2.27 -5.09 -5.09
CA ILE A 92 -2.66 -3.73 -5.40
C ILE A 92 -3.91 -3.67 -6.28
N SER A 93 -4.67 -2.59 -6.09
CA SER A 93 -5.86 -2.24 -6.85
C SER A 93 -5.70 -2.46 -8.36
N THR A 94 -6.69 -3.14 -8.96
CA THR A 94 -6.81 -3.30 -10.42
C THR A 94 -6.95 -1.97 -11.17
N LYS A 95 -7.30 -0.88 -10.47
CA LYS A 95 -7.32 0.48 -11.03
C LYS A 95 -5.94 1.11 -11.20
N MET A 96 -4.93 0.55 -10.54
CA MET A 96 -3.56 1.11 -10.53
C MET A 96 -2.55 0.24 -11.27
N SER A 97 -2.75 -1.08 -11.28
CA SER A 97 -1.83 -2.05 -11.86
C SER A 97 -2.52 -3.30 -12.40
N GLY A 98 -1.87 -3.96 -13.37
CA GLY A 98 -2.23 -5.28 -13.87
C GLY A 98 -1.79 -6.44 -12.97
N THR A 99 -1.23 -6.18 -11.78
CA THR A 99 -0.68 -7.20 -10.86
C THR A 99 -1.66 -8.32 -10.54
N PHE A 100 -2.92 -7.98 -10.24
CA PHE A 100 -3.99 -8.95 -9.99
C PHE A 100 -4.15 -9.96 -11.14
N ASN A 101 -4.07 -9.49 -12.39
CA ASN A 101 -4.20 -10.36 -13.55
C ASN A 101 -2.99 -11.28 -13.71
N SER A 102 -1.76 -10.80 -13.49
CA SER A 102 -0.57 -11.65 -13.48
C SER A 102 -0.68 -12.76 -12.43
N ALA A 103 -1.08 -12.40 -11.20
CA ALA A 103 -1.26 -13.34 -10.09
C ALA A 103 -2.32 -14.40 -10.38
N ARG A 104 -3.47 -13.99 -10.93
CA ARG A 104 -4.59 -14.89 -11.28
C ARG A 104 -4.24 -15.83 -12.44
N LEU A 105 -3.52 -15.33 -13.45
CA LEU A 105 -3.08 -16.17 -14.58
C LEU A 105 -2.03 -17.19 -14.13
N ALA A 106 -1.11 -16.80 -13.24
CA ALA A 106 -0.14 -17.72 -12.65
C ALA A 106 -0.82 -18.86 -11.86
N ALA A 107 -1.91 -18.55 -11.14
CA ALA A 107 -2.63 -19.52 -10.32
C ALA A 107 -3.24 -20.67 -11.15
N GLN A 108 -3.56 -20.44 -12.44
CA GLN A 108 -4.10 -21.47 -13.34
C GLN A 108 -3.11 -22.62 -13.63
N SER A 109 -1.83 -22.45 -13.27
CA SER A 109 -0.78 -23.45 -13.48
C SER A 109 -0.62 -24.45 -12.32
N PHE A 110 -1.46 -24.34 -11.27
CA PHE A 110 -1.32 -25.13 -10.05
C PHE A 110 -2.66 -25.77 -9.65
N ASP A 111 -2.59 -26.99 -9.11
CA ASP A 111 -3.76 -27.78 -8.70
C ASP A 111 -4.20 -27.51 -7.25
N ILE A 112 -3.37 -26.82 -6.45
CA ILE A 112 -3.72 -26.44 -5.08
C ILE A 112 -4.67 -25.22 -5.06
N PRO A 113 -5.47 -25.04 -3.99
CA PRO A 113 -6.30 -23.84 -3.85
C PRO A 113 -5.45 -22.56 -3.76
N ILE A 114 -5.66 -21.64 -4.70
CA ILE A 114 -5.04 -20.31 -4.72
C ILE A 114 -6.13 -19.25 -4.89
N GLU A 115 -6.35 -18.43 -3.86
CA GLU A 115 -7.27 -17.30 -3.91
C GLU A 115 -6.50 -16.01 -4.15
N VAL A 116 -6.83 -15.29 -5.22
CA VAL A 116 -6.27 -13.98 -5.52
C VAL A 116 -7.32 -12.92 -5.25
N ILE A 117 -6.99 -11.93 -4.42
CA ILE A 117 -7.87 -10.82 -4.03
C ILE A 117 -7.30 -9.51 -4.57
N ASP A 118 -8.12 -8.85 -5.39
CA ASP A 118 -7.97 -7.41 -5.63
C ASP A 118 -8.31 -6.68 -4.32
N THR A 119 -7.30 -6.13 -3.66
CA THR A 119 -7.49 -5.41 -2.40
C THR A 119 -8.27 -4.12 -2.58
N ARG A 120 -8.33 -3.57 -3.81
CA ARG A 120 -8.75 -2.20 -4.12
C ARG A 120 -7.98 -1.15 -3.31
N MET A 121 -6.74 -1.46 -2.99
CA MET A 121 -5.88 -0.63 -2.16
C MET A 121 -4.45 -0.60 -2.69
N ALA A 122 -3.59 0.20 -2.05
CA ALA A 122 -2.16 0.27 -2.33
C ALA A 122 -1.37 0.54 -1.04
N SER A 123 -0.09 0.22 -1.03
CA SER A 123 0.81 0.49 0.11
C SER A 123 0.34 -0.21 1.40
N SER A 124 0.70 0.36 2.56
CA SER A 124 0.63 -0.26 3.87
C SER A 124 -0.75 -0.80 4.28
N ILE A 125 -1.84 -0.35 3.66
CA ILE A 125 -3.15 -0.93 3.94
C ILE A 125 -3.30 -2.37 3.40
N ILE A 126 -2.60 -2.73 2.31
CA ILE A 126 -2.48 -4.15 1.87
C ILE A 126 -1.82 -4.97 2.97
N SER A 127 -0.86 -4.39 3.68
CA SER A 127 -0.18 -5.04 4.81
C SER A 127 -1.09 -5.24 6.02
N ASN A 128 -1.96 -4.26 6.34
CA ASN A 128 -3.02 -4.46 7.33
C ASN A 128 -3.96 -5.60 6.93
N MET A 129 -4.37 -5.67 5.66
CA MET A 129 -5.20 -6.77 5.14
C MET A 129 -4.49 -8.13 5.21
N ALA A 130 -3.18 -8.17 4.93
CA ALA A 130 -2.36 -9.37 5.01
C ALA A 130 -2.19 -9.87 6.45
N ARG A 131 -1.89 -8.96 7.39
CA ARG A 131 -1.88 -9.27 8.82
C ARG A 131 -3.23 -9.81 9.27
N TYR A 132 -4.31 -9.11 8.94
CA TYR A 132 -5.67 -9.53 9.30
C TYR A 132 -5.98 -10.92 8.75
N ALA A 133 -5.66 -11.19 7.48
CA ALA A 133 -5.85 -12.51 6.89
C ALA A 133 -5.02 -13.59 7.60
N ARG A 134 -3.76 -13.31 7.94
CA ARG A 134 -2.91 -14.22 8.73
C ARG A 134 -3.54 -14.52 10.09
N GLU A 135 -3.99 -13.50 10.83
CA GLU A 135 -4.62 -13.69 12.14
C GLU A 135 -5.87 -14.57 12.07
N LEU A 136 -6.68 -14.45 11.01
CA LEU A 136 -7.83 -15.32 10.79
C LEU A 136 -7.41 -16.76 10.44
N LEU A 137 -6.40 -16.95 9.59
CA LEU A 137 -5.85 -18.27 9.28
C LEU A 137 -5.31 -18.96 10.54
N ASP A 138 -4.59 -18.22 11.39
CA ASP A 138 -4.03 -18.74 12.63
C ASP A 138 -5.10 -19.07 13.67
N SER A 139 -6.30 -18.45 13.57
CA SER A 139 -7.49 -18.80 14.36
C SER A 139 -8.19 -20.09 13.87
N GLY A 140 -7.71 -20.69 12.78
CA GLY A 140 -8.20 -21.95 12.23
C GLY A 140 -9.24 -21.81 11.11
N MET A 141 -9.50 -20.60 10.60
CA MET A 141 -10.38 -20.40 9.45
C MET A 141 -9.76 -20.95 8.16
N SER A 142 -10.60 -21.47 7.27
CA SER A 142 -10.19 -21.95 5.95
C SER A 142 -9.84 -20.81 5.00
N LEU A 143 -9.14 -21.12 3.90
CA LEU A 143 -8.80 -20.14 2.85
C LEU A 143 -10.05 -19.39 2.33
N GLU A 144 -11.13 -20.13 2.06
CA GLU A 144 -12.37 -19.57 1.51
C GLU A 144 -13.02 -18.60 2.50
N GLU A 145 -13.15 -18.99 3.76
CA GLU A 145 -13.73 -18.16 4.82
C GLU A 145 -12.89 -16.89 5.05
N VAL A 146 -11.56 -17.00 5.07
CA VAL A 146 -10.66 -15.84 5.20
C VAL A 146 -10.79 -14.93 3.99
N ALA A 147 -10.79 -15.48 2.78
CA ALA A 147 -10.91 -14.69 1.55
C ALA A 147 -12.26 -13.95 1.49
N GLN A 148 -13.35 -14.60 1.91
CA GLN A 148 -14.64 -13.95 2.07
C GLN A 148 -14.58 -12.84 3.12
N LYS A 149 -14.03 -13.10 4.30
CA LYS A 149 -13.97 -12.13 5.40
C LYS A 149 -13.16 -10.89 5.04
N VAL A 150 -12.03 -11.06 4.36
CA VAL A 150 -11.22 -9.94 3.85
C VAL A 150 -12.02 -9.06 2.88
N ARG A 151 -12.79 -9.66 1.96
CA ARG A 151 -13.67 -8.92 1.04
C ARG A 151 -14.78 -8.20 1.80
N GLU A 152 -15.42 -8.85 2.76
CA GLU A 152 -16.47 -8.24 3.59
C GLU A 152 -15.96 -7.05 4.40
N GLU A 153 -14.81 -7.18 5.07
CA GLU A 153 -14.25 -6.09 5.87
C GLU A 153 -13.80 -4.92 4.98
N ARG A 154 -13.35 -5.17 3.75
CA ARG A 154 -13.13 -4.12 2.75
C ARG A 154 -14.44 -3.38 2.43
N GLU A 155 -15.52 -4.08 2.08
CA GLU A 155 -16.82 -3.45 1.77
C GLU A 155 -17.41 -2.70 2.99
N ASN A 156 -17.15 -3.21 4.19
CA ASN A 156 -17.57 -2.59 5.45
C ASN A 156 -16.68 -1.42 5.89
N LYS A 157 -15.82 -0.91 4.99
CA LYS A 157 -14.91 0.21 5.25
C LYS A 157 -14.04 0.01 6.50
N ARG A 158 -13.50 -1.20 6.70
CA ARG A 158 -12.52 -1.44 7.78
C ARG A 158 -11.17 -0.77 7.48
N PHE A 159 -10.83 -0.66 6.20
CA PHE A 159 -9.49 -0.31 5.72
C PHE A 159 -9.51 1.01 4.95
N HIS A 160 -8.62 1.94 5.30
CA HIS A 160 -8.51 3.24 4.64
C HIS A 160 -7.04 3.58 4.35
N ALA A 161 -6.81 4.22 3.20
CA ALA A 161 -5.54 4.85 2.86
C ALA A 161 -5.75 6.34 2.70
N ILE A 162 -5.13 7.15 3.57
CA ILE A 162 -5.26 8.61 3.57
C ILE A 162 -3.87 9.21 3.75
N PHE A 163 -3.46 10.04 2.79
CA PHE A 163 -2.11 10.60 2.74
C PHE A 163 -2.09 11.96 2.04
N PHE A 164 -0.98 12.67 2.15
CA PHE A 164 -0.71 13.82 1.31
C PHE A 164 0.54 13.59 0.47
N VAL A 165 0.57 14.19 -0.71
CA VAL A 165 1.78 14.31 -1.53
C VAL A 165 2.32 15.74 -1.50
N SER A 166 3.65 15.85 -1.61
CA SER A 166 4.35 17.13 -1.65
C SER A 166 4.57 17.67 -3.06
N ASP A 167 4.55 16.77 -4.04
CA ASP A 167 4.63 17.06 -5.46
C ASP A 167 3.58 16.23 -6.20
N PHE A 168 2.52 16.90 -6.65
CA PHE A 168 1.41 16.26 -7.33
C PHE A 168 1.77 15.79 -8.75
N ASP A 169 2.86 16.32 -9.33
CA ASP A 169 3.26 15.97 -10.70
C ASP A 169 3.66 14.50 -10.83
N PHE A 170 4.18 13.87 -9.77
CA PHE A 170 4.48 12.43 -9.75
C PHE A 170 3.22 11.60 -10.03
N LEU A 171 2.11 11.91 -9.34
CA LEU A 171 0.84 11.21 -9.52
C LEU A 171 0.24 11.48 -10.90
N ALA A 172 0.29 12.74 -11.35
CA ALA A 172 -0.25 13.16 -12.63
C ALA A 172 0.50 12.53 -13.81
N LYS A 173 1.84 12.61 -13.81
CA LYS A 173 2.70 12.00 -14.86
C LYS A 173 2.66 10.48 -14.81
N GLY A 174 2.51 9.90 -13.61
CA GLY A 174 2.32 8.47 -13.42
C GLY A 174 0.98 7.97 -13.96
N GLY A 175 -0.04 8.81 -14.08
CA GLY A 175 -1.36 8.43 -14.61
C GLY A 175 -2.19 7.55 -13.68
N ARG A 176 -1.87 7.51 -12.39
CA ARG A 176 -2.54 6.68 -11.36
C ARG A 176 -3.55 7.45 -10.51
N VAL A 177 -3.62 8.76 -10.68
CA VAL A 177 -4.66 9.60 -10.09
C VAL A 177 -5.84 9.72 -11.07
N SER A 178 -7.07 9.66 -10.56
CA SER A 178 -8.25 9.93 -11.37
C SER A 178 -8.13 11.32 -12.01
N LYS A 179 -8.70 11.50 -13.22
CA LYS A 179 -8.60 12.73 -14.03
C LYS A 179 -9.36 13.90 -13.40
N PHE A 180 -9.00 14.31 -12.19
CA PHE A 180 -9.53 15.50 -11.56
C PHE A 180 -8.76 16.72 -12.09
N THR A 181 -9.33 17.35 -13.11
CA THR A 181 -8.75 18.51 -13.81
C THR A 181 -8.63 19.76 -12.92
N GLY A 182 -9.25 19.76 -11.74
CA GLY A 182 -9.24 20.89 -10.79
C GLY A 182 -7.92 21.13 -10.05
N PHE A 183 -6.96 20.20 -10.12
CA PHE A 183 -5.63 20.33 -9.50
C PHE A 183 -4.51 20.73 -10.50
N VAL A 184 -4.84 21.00 -11.76
CA VAL A 184 -3.88 21.50 -12.74
C VAL A 184 -3.63 23.00 -12.50
N GLY A 185 -2.48 23.35 -11.92
CA GLY A 185 -2.09 24.73 -11.62
C GLY A 185 -0.78 24.82 -10.86
N ASN A 186 -0.32 26.03 -10.54
CA ASN A 186 0.94 26.27 -9.80
C ASN A 186 0.84 25.77 -8.34
N LEU A 187 0.96 24.45 -8.16
CA LEU A 187 0.93 23.73 -6.89
C LEU A 187 2.26 23.80 -6.13
N LEU A 188 3.20 24.66 -6.53
CA LEU A 188 4.47 24.81 -5.84
C LEU A 188 4.21 25.06 -4.34
N LYS A 189 4.76 24.19 -3.49
CA LYS A 189 4.64 24.22 -2.02
C LYS A 189 3.24 23.97 -1.46
N ILE A 190 2.32 23.41 -2.25
CA ILE A 190 1.02 22.94 -1.79
C ILE A 190 1.10 21.42 -1.54
N LYS A 191 0.54 20.97 -0.42
CA LYS A 191 0.31 19.55 -0.14
C LYS A 191 -1.08 19.19 -0.63
N VAL A 192 -1.19 18.11 -1.38
CA VAL A 192 -2.48 17.63 -1.90
C VAL A 192 -2.87 16.38 -1.13
N GLY A 193 -4.06 16.41 -0.51
CA GLY A 193 -4.63 15.26 0.17
C GLY A 193 -5.19 14.26 -0.83
N ILE A 194 -4.84 12.99 -0.66
CA ILE A 194 -5.28 11.86 -1.46
C ILE A 194 -5.89 10.80 -0.54
N TYR A 195 -6.99 10.20 -0.98
CA TYR A 195 -7.50 8.95 -0.39
C TYR A 195 -7.76 7.92 -1.49
N ILE A 196 -7.83 6.64 -1.11
CA ILE A 196 -8.29 5.58 -2.02
C ILE A 196 -9.77 5.33 -1.76
N ASN A 197 -10.61 5.45 -2.78
CA ASN A 197 -12.05 5.20 -2.68
C ASN A 197 -12.40 3.70 -2.74
N GLU A 198 -13.68 3.40 -2.63
CA GLU A 198 -14.25 2.05 -2.58
C GLU A 198 -14.03 1.23 -3.87
N GLU A 199 -13.85 1.92 -5.00
CA GLU A 199 -13.47 1.35 -6.30
C GLU A 199 -11.97 1.10 -6.44
N GLY A 200 -11.15 1.57 -5.48
CA GLY A 200 -9.71 1.42 -5.47
C GLY A 200 -8.95 2.45 -6.31
N GLU A 201 -9.55 3.62 -6.56
CA GLU A 201 -8.98 4.74 -7.32
C GLU A 201 -8.36 5.78 -6.37
N MET A 202 -7.24 6.40 -6.76
CA MET A 202 -6.67 7.51 -6.00
C MET A 202 -7.44 8.80 -6.30
N ILE A 203 -8.07 9.37 -5.28
CA ILE A 203 -8.92 10.55 -5.36
C ILE A 203 -8.28 11.71 -4.58
N PRO A 204 -7.91 12.82 -5.26
CA PRO A 204 -7.58 14.07 -4.60
C PRO A 204 -8.81 14.66 -3.92
N PHE A 205 -8.68 15.08 -2.67
CA PHE A 205 -9.82 15.60 -1.90
C PHE A 205 -9.65 17.05 -1.43
N ASP A 206 -8.43 17.50 -1.10
CA ASP A 206 -8.21 18.89 -0.65
C ASP A 206 -6.73 19.33 -0.82
N LYS A 207 -6.45 20.61 -0.53
CA LYS A 207 -5.12 21.23 -0.60
C LYS A 207 -4.78 22.02 0.65
N ALA A 208 -3.53 21.89 1.08
CA ALA A 208 -3.00 22.63 2.21
C ALA A 208 -1.69 23.36 1.88
N ARG A 209 -1.56 24.60 2.37
CA ARG A 209 -0.27 25.31 2.39
C ARG A 209 0.40 25.07 3.73
N GLY A 210 1.52 24.35 3.70
CA GLY A 210 2.31 23.98 4.88
C GLY A 210 1.78 22.75 5.63
N TYR A 211 2.68 22.10 6.38
CA TYR A 211 2.44 20.79 6.98
C TYR A 211 1.36 20.79 8.06
N LYS A 212 1.30 21.80 8.94
CA LYS A 212 0.26 21.86 10.00
C LYS A 212 -1.16 21.79 9.43
N LYS A 213 -1.43 22.52 8.34
CA LYS A 213 -2.72 22.47 7.64
C LYS A 213 -2.93 21.14 6.92
N ALA A 214 -1.87 20.56 6.36
CA ALA A 214 -1.94 19.24 5.72
C ALA A 214 -2.32 18.15 6.74
N TYR A 215 -1.78 18.20 7.95
CA TYR A 215 -2.15 17.27 9.01
C TYR A 215 -3.62 17.41 9.39
N SER A 216 -4.10 18.64 9.62
CA SER A 216 -5.52 18.88 9.89
C SER A 216 -6.42 18.36 8.76
N MET A 217 -6.02 18.54 7.50
CA MET A 217 -6.72 18.03 6.33
C MET A 217 -6.83 16.49 6.33
N ILE A 218 -5.76 15.77 6.71
CA ILE A 218 -5.79 14.30 6.88
C ILE A 218 -6.77 13.89 7.99
N LEU A 219 -6.71 14.56 9.14
CA LEU A 219 -7.61 14.26 10.27
C LEU A 219 -9.08 14.52 9.91
N SER A 220 -9.38 15.63 9.23
CA SER A 220 -10.74 15.90 8.73
C SER A 220 -11.20 14.83 7.77
N LYS A 221 -10.33 14.36 6.87
CA LYS A 221 -10.67 13.27 5.95
C LYS A 221 -10.94 11.95 6.67
N MET A 222 -10.21 11.62 7.74
CA MET A 222 -10.52 10.44 8.56
C MET A 222 -11.96 10.48 9.10
N GLU A 223 -12.39 11.64 9.60
CA GLU A 223 -13.75 11.83 10.13
C GLU A 223 -14.81 11.73 9.02
N GLU A 224 -14.54 12.33 7.84
CA GLU A 224 -15.40 12.22 6.65
C GLU A 224 -15.55 10.78 6.14
N GLU A 225 -14.48 9.98 6.21
CA GLU A 225 -14.49 8.57 5.84
C GLU A 225 -15.16 7.67 6.90
N GLY A 226 -15.73 8.26 7.95
CA GLY A 226 -16.53 7.57 8.95
C GLY A 226 -15.74 6.99 10.11
N ILE A 227 -14.44 7.33 10.25
CA ILE A 227 -13.63 6.96 11.40
C ILE A 227 -14.01 7.89 12.56
N LYS A 228 -14.70 7.34 13.57
CA LYS A 228 -15.27 8.13 14.66
C LYS A 228 -14.21 8.48 15.71
N ILE A 229 -14.29 9.68 16.26
CA ILE A 229 -13.49 10.06 17.43
C ILE A 229 -13.73 9.05 18.56
N GLY A 230 -12.65 8.63 19.23
CA GLY A 230 -12.65 7.60 20.27
C GLY A 230 -12.64 6.16 19.75
N GLN A 231 -12.71 5.95 18.43
CA GLN A 231 -12.67 4.61 17.85
C GLN A 231 -11.28 3.97 17.97
N LYS A 232 -11.27 2.65 18.11
CA LYS A 232 -10.05 1.84 18.10
C LYS A 232 -9.52 1.71 16.69
N ILE A 233 -8.26 2.07 16.49
CA ILE A 233 -7.62 2.01 15.17
C ILE A 233 -6.22 1.39 15.25
N GLY A 234 -5.86 0.68 14.21
CA GLY A 234 -4.49 0.26 13.89
C GLY A 234 -3.91 1.16 12.81
N LEU A 235 -2.62 1.48 12.92
CA LEU A 235 -1.95 2.40 12.00
C LEU A 235 -0.64 1.83 11.50
N ILE A 236 -0.39 2.00 10.21
CA ILE A 236 0.95 1.92 9.64
C ILE A 236 1.28 3.27 9.01
N GLY A 237 2.21 4.00 9.62
CA GLY A 237 2.75 5.24 9.05
C GLY A 237 3.59 4.94 7.82
N ILE A 238 3.26 5.59 6.70
CA ILE A 238 3.94 5.41 5.42
C ILE A 238 4.45 6.76 4.89
N HIS A 239 5.72 6.80 4.49
CA HIS A 239 6.36 8.02 4.01
C HIS A 239 7.35 7.73 2.88
N CYS A 240 7.58 8.75 2.06
CA CYS A 240 8.65 8.79 1.08
C CYS A 240 9.63 9.89 1.52
N ASN A 241 10.61 9.54 2.36
CA ASN A 241 11.57 10.50 2.98
C ASN A 241 10.90 11.68 3.71
N GLY A 242 9.83 11.40 4.47
CA GLY A 242 9.11 12.40 5.29
C GLY A 242 8.70 11.87 6.67
N LYS A 243 9.62 11.21 7.39
CA LYS A 243 9.33 10.50 8.64
C LYS A 243 8.76 11.40 9.72
N GLU A 244 9.32 12.59 9.85
CA GLU A 244 8.91 13.59 10.83
C GLU A 244 7.42 13.97 10.70
N HIS A 245 6.85 13.85 9.50
CA HIS A 245 5.43 14.14 9.28
C HIS A 245 4.52 13.06 9.86
N ILE A 246 4.96 11.81 9.84
CA ILE A 246 4.24 10.70 10.49
C ILE A 246 4.24 10.92 12.00
N ASP A 247 5.39 11.23 12.58
CA ASP A 247 5.53 11.41 14.03
C ASP A 247 4.65 12.57 14.55
N GLU A 248 4.59 13.68 13.82
CA GLU A 248 3.72 14.81 14.15
C GLU A 248 2.23 14.50 13.99
N MET A 249 1.83 13.85 12.88
CA MET A 249 0.43 13.45 12.70
C MET A 249 -0.01 12.41 13.73
N LEU A 250 0.87 11.47 14.11
CA LEU A 250 0.57 10.45 15.10
C LEU A 250 0.22 11.06 16.47
N LYS A 251 0.90 12.13 16.88
CA LYS A 251 0.56 12.87 18.12
C LYS A 251 -0.89 13.37 18.06
N LEU A 252 -1.27 14.03 16.97
CA LEU A 252 -2.62 14.57 16.76
C LEU A 252 -3.69 13.47 16.68
N ILE A 253 -3.36 12.34 16.06
CA ILE A 253 -4.28 11.19 15.96
C ILE A 253 -4.51 10.57 17.35
N LYS A 254 -3.46 10.43 18.17
CA LYS A 254 -3.58 9.88 19.54
C LYS A 254 -4.40 10.75 20.50
N GLU A 255 -4.58 12.04 20.20
CA GLU A 255 -5.48 12.91 20.96
C GLU A 255 -6.97 12.62 20.67
N ARG A 256 -7.28 11.97 19.55
CA ARG A 256 -8.66 11.76 19.06
C ARG A 256 -9.09 10.30 18.99
N TYR A 257 -8.16 9.36 18.88
CA TYR A 257 -8.46 7.95 18.61
C TYR A 257 -7.68 7.02 19.55
N GLU A 258 -8.22 5.85 19.84
CA GLU A 258 -7.52 4.80 20.58
C GLU A 258 -6.64 4.01 19.61
N VAL A 259 -5.36 4.38 19.52
CA VAL A 259 -4.39 3.69 18.65
C VAL A 259 -3.95 2.38 19.32
N VAL A 260 -4.50 1.25 18.85
CA VAL A 260 -4.26 -0.10 19.39
C VAL A 260 -2.87 -0.61 19.03
N TYR A 261 -2.42 -0.32 17.80
CA TYR A 261 -1.05 -0.56 17.38
C TYR A 261 -0.62 0.53 16.39
N PHE A 262 0.69 0.75 16.34
CA PHE A 262 1.33 1.63 15.38
C PHE A 262 2.64 0.99 14.92
N ASP A 263 2.76 0.82 13.62
CA ASP A 263 4.00 0.41 12.95
C ASP A 263 4.39 1.41 11.88
N TYR A 264 5.56 1.20 11.30
CA TYR A 264 6.18 2.13 10.37
C TYR A 264 6.73 1.40 9.15
N SER A 265 6.61 2.04 7.99
CA SER A 265 7.25 1.55 6.77
C SER A 265 7.62 2.72 5.85
N SER A 266 8.62 2.52 5.00
CA SER A 266 8.91 3.42 3.89
C SER A 266 8.20 2.96 2.63
N THR A 267 7.80 3.90 1.77
CA THR A 267 7.30 3.56 0.43
C THR A 267 8.37 2.79 -0.34
N GLY A 268 8.01 1.64 -0.93
CA GLY A 268 8.88 0.93 -1.86
C GLY A 268 9.10 1.72 -3.14
N LYS A 269 10.12 1.32 -3.92
CA LYS A 269 10.60 2.04 -5.12
C LYS A 269 9.47 2.36 -6.11
N VAL A 270 8.53 1.42 -6.26
CA VAL A 270 7.39 1.55 -7.17
C VAL A 270 6.41 2.61 -6.67
N ILE A 271 5.99 2.56 -5.41
CA ILE A 271 5.06 3.57 -4.86
C ILE A 271 5.70 4.95 -4.88
N SER A 272 6.97 5.07 -4.48
CA SER A 272 7.73 6.34 -4.50
C SER A 272 7.78 6.98 -5.89
N THR A 273 7.89 6.17 -6.95
CA THR A 273 7.88 6.66 -8.34
C THR A 273 6.58 7.37 -8.71
N HIS A 274 5.45 7.04 -8.06
CA HIS A 274 4.15 7.65 -8.33
C HIS A 274 3.76 8.72 -7.32
N VAL A 275 4.17 8.63 -6.04
CA VAL A 275 3.75 9.58 -5.01
C VAL A 275 4.77 10.69 -4.71
N GLY A 276 6.02 10.48 -5.13
CA GLY A 276 7.10 11.45 -4.99
C GLY A 276 7.64 11.63 -3.56
N ILE A 277 8.79 12.31 -3.47
CA ILE A 277 9.46 12.64 -2.21
C ILE A 277 8.60 13.60 -1.37
N GLY A 278 8.58 13.39 -0.06
CA GLY A 278 7.79 14.16 0.89
C GLY A 278 6.33 13.74 0.97
N MET A 279 5.95 12.60 0.40
CA MET A 279 4.67 11.96 0.70
C MET A 279 4.68 11.44 2.15
N ALA A 280 3.55 11.62 2.84
CA ALA A 280 3.33 11.00 4.15
C ALA A 280 1.83 10.77 4.41
N GLY A 281 1.51 9.68 5.10
CA GLY A 281 0.15 9.36 5.51
C GLY A 281 0.07 8.03 6.26
N PHE A 282 -1.12 7.45 6.29
CA PHE A 282 -1.37 6.23 7.04
C PHE A 282 -2.20 5.24 6.24
N GLY A 283 -1.82 3.96 6.37
CA GLY A 283 -2.76 2.86 6.24
C GLY A 283 -3.48 2.72 7.59
N ILE A 284 -4.80 2.88 7.58
CA ILE A 284 -5.64 2.91 8.78
C ILE A 284 -6.57 1.70 8.76
N GLU A 285 -6.54 0.93 9.84
CA GLU A 285 -7.47 -0.17 10.08
C GLU A 285 -8.39 0.18 11.26
N ILE A 286 -9.70 0.12 11.05
CA ILE A 286 -10.68 0.16 12.13
C ILE A 286 -10.66 -1.18 12.88
N ILE A 287 -10.39 -1.15 14.17
CA ILE A 287 -10.41 -2.33 15.04
C ILE A 287 -11.82 -2.49 15.62
N ARG A 288 -12.38 -3.70 15.48
CA ARG A 288 -13.71 -4.09 15.94
C ARG A 288 -13.60 -5.16 17.01
#